data_AF-A0A925AZ20-F1
#
_entry.id   AF-A0A925AZ20-F1
#
_cell.length_a   1.000
_cell.length_b   1.000
_cell.length_c   1.000
_cell.angle_alpha   90.00
_cell.angle_beta   90.00
_cell.angle_gamma   90.00
#
_symmetry.space_group_name_H-M   'P 1'
#
loop_
_entity.id
_entity.type
_entity.pdbx_description
1 polymer ?
#
loop_
_entity_poly.entity_id
_entity_poly.type
_entity_poly.pdbx_seq_one_letter_code
_entity_poly.pdbx_strand_id
1 'polypeptide(L)'
;ELRSNTTVELGTSSRKTNSLKLALGTIWSILPHGSSYEVETAKGVAGVRGTIFFLEESVDELYVCDCDGQVDVQTPKAKKPNQLTSKHQHKGIGVVNGIQRKAKLKDHTDEQVARLLSLVPGGTDKKME
;
A
#
# COMPACT_ATOMS: atom_id res chain seq x y z
N GLU A 1 0.73 6.64 8.44
CA GLU A 1 1.39 6.12 9.64
C GLU A 1 2.58 5.27 9.23
N LEU A 2 3.74 5.52 9.86
CA LEU A 2 4.90 4.64 9.79
C LEU A 2 4.94 3.88 11.12
N ARG A 3 5.06 2.55 11.07
CA ARG A 3 5.15 1.75 12.30
C ARG A 3 6.60 1.67 12.81
N SER A 4 6.78 1.17 14.03
CA SER A 4 8.10 0.93 14.60
C SER A 4 9.01 0.16 13.63
N ASN A 5 10.31 0.50 13.64
CA ASN A 5 11.32 -0.12 12.77
C ASN A 5 11.09 0.09 11.25
N THR A 6 10.37 1.14 10.87
CA THR A 6 10.17 1.51 9.47
C THR A 6 11.25 2.48 8.98
N THR A 7 11.88 2.15 7.85
CA THR A 7 12.86 3.00 7.17
C THR A 7 12.31 3.42 5.81
N VAL A 8 12.11 4.73 5.62
CA VAL A 8 11.60 5.32 4.39
C VAL A 8 12.55 6.41 3.91
N GLU A 9 12.79 6.43 2.61
CA GLU A 9 13.48 7.49 1.88
C GLU A 9 12.49 8.16 0.93
N LEU A 10 12.71 9.45 0.62
CA LEU A 10 12.00 10.07 -0.49
C LEU A 10 12.46 9.43 -1.79
N GLY A 11 11.51 8.92 -2.57
CA GLY A 11 11.80 8.28 -3.84
C GLY A 11 12.05 9.30 -4.94
N THR A 12 12.85 8.92 -5.93
CA THR A 12 13.14 9.72 -7.12
C THR A 12 12.60 9.03 -8.36
N SER A 13 11.33 8.62 -8.33
CA SER A 13 10.71 7.92 -9.46
C SER A 13 10.64 8.84 -10.68
N SER A 14 11.10 8.34 -11.82
CA SER A 14 10.91 9.02 -13.11
C SER A 14 9.47 8.94 -13.62
N ARG A 15 8.63 8.07 -13.02
CA ARG A 15 7.25 7.82 -13.46
C ARG A 15 6.21 8.64 -12.70
N LYS A 16 6.50 9.04 -11.47
CA LYS A 16 5.56 9.74 -10.57
C LYS A 16 6.29 10.80 -9.76
N THR A 17 5.71 11.99 -9.72
CA THR A 17 6.23 13.14 -8.94
C THR A 17 6.28 12.85 -7.44
N ASN A 18 5.37 12.00 -6.96
CA ASN A 18 5.31 11.58 -5.57
C ASN A 18 5.72 10.10 -5.46
N SER A 19 6.97 9.86 -5.04
CA SER A 19 7.49 8.51 -4.78
C SER A 19 8.11 8.43 -3.39
N LEU A 20 7.97 7.28 -2.76
CA LEU A 20 8.66 6.89 -1.53
C LEU A 20 9.40 5.59 -1.79
N LYS A 21 10.54 5.42 -1.14
CA LYS A 21 11.24 4.14 -1.10
C LYS A 21 11.15 3.58 0.31
N LEU A 22 10.48 2.44 0.46
CA LEU A 22 10.37 1.69 1.70
C LEU A 22 11.45 0.61 1.72
N ALA A 23 12.47 0.79 2.56
CA ALA A 23 13.57 -0.16 2.68
C ALA A 23 13.22 -1.33 3.61
N LEU A 24 12.50 -1.06 4.69
CA LEU A 24 12.04 -2.04 5.67
C LEU A 24 10.87 -1.45 6.48
N GLY A 25 9.97 -2.30 6.95
CA GLY A 25 8.89 -1.97 7.87
C GLY A 25 7.57 -1.72 7.17
N THR A 26 6.73 -0.86 7.73
CA THR A 26 5.31 -0.77 7.36
C THR A 26 4.86 0.66 7.11
N ILE A 27 4.19 0.86 5.98
CA ILE A 27 3.44 2.08 5.66
C ILE A 27 1.96 1.74 5.67
N TRP A 28 1.20 2.47 6.46
CA TRP A 28 -0.25 2.51 6.33
C TRP A 28 -0.69 3.92 6.01
N SER A 29 -1.32 4.13 4.87
CA SER A 29 -1.62 5.47 4.38
C SER A 29 -3.03 5.59 3.83
N ILE A 30 -3.54 6.82 3.92
CA ILE A 30 -4.79 7.27 3.34
C ILE A 30 -4.42 8.46 2.47
N LEU A 31 -4.73 8.37 1.18
CA LEU A 31 -4.44 9.42 0.21
C LEU A 31 -5.73 10.11 -0.24
N PRO A 32 -5.69 11.43 -0.49
CA PRO A 32 -6.80 12.14 -1.11
C PRO A 32 -7.18 11.51 -2.45
N HIS A 33 -8.47 11.51 -2.77
CA HIS A 33 -8.96 11.03 -4.07
C HIS A 33 -8.25 11.75 -5.24
N GLY A 34 -7.91 11.00 -6.29
CA GLY A 34 -7.14 11.52 -7.43
C GLY A 34 -5.63 11.65 -7.22
N SER A 35 -5.14 11.40 -6.00
CA SER A 35 -3.69 11.33 -5.75
C SER A 35 -3.07 10.13 -6.45
N SER A 36 -1.89 10.31 -7.02
CA SER A 36 -1.07 9.22 -7.54
C SER A 36 0.26 9.18 -6.80
N TYR A 37 0.59 8.03 -6.26
CA TYR A 37 1.79 7.79 -5.46
C TYR A 37 2.48 6.51 -5.92
N GLU A 38 3.78 6.45 -5.74
CA GLU A 38 4.57 5.24 -5.95
C GLU A 38 5.30 4.88 -4.64
N VAL A 39 5.26 3.60 -4.28
CA VAL A 39 6.10 3.05 -3.20
C VAL A 39 7.04 2.01 -3.82
N GLU A 40 8.31 2.35 -3.85
CA GLU A 40 9.39 1.48 -4.29
C GLU A 40 9.90 0.65 -3.10
N THR A 41 10.17 -0.62 -3.34
CA THR A 41 10.69 -1.56 -2.34
C THR A 41 11.79 -2.41 -2.97
N ALA A 42 12.49 -3.22 -2.17
CA ALA A 42 13.46 -4.18 -2.70
C ALA A 42 12.81 -5.27 -3.58
N LYS A 43 11.52 -5.58 -3.34
CA LYS A 43 10.81 -6.71 -3.98
C LYS A 43 9.88 -6.29 -5.12
N GLY A 44 9.64 -4.99 -5.29
CA GLY A 44 8.78 -4.47 -6.34
C GLY A 44 8.37 -3.02 -6.15
N VAL A 45 7.41 -2.59 -6.96
CA VAL A 45 6.85 -1.24 -6.93
C VAL A 45 5.34 -1.33 -6.82
N ALA A 46 4.77 -0.58 -5.87
CA ALA A 46 3.34 -0.41 -5.71
C ALA A 46 2.93 0.99 -6.20
N GLY A 47 2.19 1.05 -7.30
CA GLY A 47 1.56 2.27 -7.80
C GLY A 47 0.18 2.43 -7.19
N VAL A 48 -0.04 3.48 -6.41
CA VAL A 48 -1.27 3.74 -5.67
C VAL A 48 -2.08 4.86 -6.32
N ARG A 49 -3.40 4.70 -6.43
CA ARG A 49 -4.31 5.70 -7.02
C ARG A 49 -5.51 6.00 -6.11
N GLY A 50 -5.38 7.03 -5.27
CA GLY A 50 -6.46 7.67 -4.51
C GLY A 50 -7.12 6.83 -3.40
N THR A 51 -6.33 6.21 -2.50
CA THR A 51 -6.82 5.10 -1.67
C THR A 51 -6.39 5.09 -0.21
N ILE A 52 -7.00 4.14 0.53
CA ILE A 52 -6.46 3.54 1.75
C ILE A 52 -5.65 2.29 1.37
N PHE A 53 -4.37 2.26 1.72
CA PHE A 53 -3.50 1.11 1.45
C PHE A 53 -2.54 0.80 2.58
N PHE A 54 -2.13 -0.46 2.65
CA PHE A 54 -1.14 -0.97 3.58
C PHE A 54 -0.02 -1.66 2.82
N LEU A 55 1.23 -1.36 3.18
CA LEU A 55 2.42 -2.00 2.66
C LEU A 55 3.34 -2.41 3.81
N GLU A 56 3.89 -3.61 3.73
CA GLU A 56 4.93 -4.09 4.63
C GLU A 56 6.08 -4.72 3.83
N GLU A 57 7.27 -4.14 3.96
CA GLU A 57 8.51 -4.71 3.44
C GLU A 57 9.26 -5.37 4.61
N SER A 58 9.37 -6.69 4.57
CA SER A 58 10.18 -7.48 5.50
C SER A 58 11.41 -8.05 4.77
N VAL A 59 12.26 -8.80 5.46
CA VAL A 59 13.38 -9.51 4.79
C VAL A 59 12.85 -10.54 3.79
N ASP A 60 11.83 -11.30 4.18
CA ASP A 60 11.37 -12.48 3.43
C ASP A 60 10.32 -12.15 2.36
N GLU A 61 9.45 -11.18 2.66
CA GLU A 61 8.31 -10.87 1.80
C GLU A 61 7.99 -9.38 1.73
N LEU A 62 7.34 -9.00 0.63
CA LEU A 62 6.59 -7.76 0.50
C LEU A 62 5.11 -8.11 0.59
N TYR A 63 4.39 -7.46 1.49
CA TYR A 63 2.94 -7.54 1.55
C TYR A 63 2.32 -6.21 1.12
N VAL A 64 1.29 -6.28 0.28
CA VAL A 64 0.52 -5.13 -0.20
C VAL A 64 -0.96 -5.42 -0.02
N CYS A 65 -1.70 -4.52 0.63
CA CYS A 65 -3.15 -4.60 0.72
C CYS A 65 -3.80 -3.30 0.26
N ASP A 66 -4.72 -3.43 -0.69
CA ASP A 66 -5.66 -2.38 -1.08
C ASP A 66 -6.95 -2.55 -0.26
N CYS A 67 -7.32 -1.50 0.47
CA CYS A 67 -8.51 -1.48 1.31
C CYS A 67 -9.67 -0.72 0.64
N ASP A 68 -9.38 0.34 -0.09
CA ASP A 68 -10.38 1.16 -0.78
C ASP A 68 -9.76 1.95 -1.94
N GLY A 69 -9.94 1.46 -3.16
CA GLY A 69 -9.54 2.10 -4.42
C GLY A 69 -8.75 1.16 -5.32
N GLN A 70 -7.53 1.52 -5.71
CA GLN A 70 -6.66 0.73 -6.57
C GLN A 70 -5.16 0.81 -6.23
N VAL A 71 -4.50 -0.35 -6.26
CA VAL A 71 -3.04 -0.51 -6.19
C VAL A 71 -2.54 -1.44 -7.29
N ASP A 72 -1.59 -0.98 -8.10
CA ASP A 72 -0.89 -1.78 -9.11
C ASP A 72 0.45 -2.26 -8.55
N VAL A 73 0.67 -3.58 -8.47
CA VAL A 73 1.94 -4.15 -7.98
C VAL A 73 2.76 -4.76 -9.10
N GLN A 74 3.89 -4.14 -9.40
CA GLN A 74 4.87 -4.62 -10.37
C GLN A 74 6.07 -5.24 -9.65
N THR A 75 6.43 -6.47 -10.01
CA THR A 75 7.62 -7.15 -9.47
C THR A 75 8.60 -7.47 -10.59
N PRO A 76 9.90 -7.72 -10.30
CA PRO A 76 10.89 -7.99 -11.34
C PRO A 76 10.56 -9.19 -12.24
N LYS A 77 9.84 -10.20 -11.71
CA LYS A 77 9.46 -11.42 -12.43
C LYS A 77 8.09 -11.35 -13.10
N ALA A 78 7.30 -10.32 -12.84
CA ALA A 78 5.95 -10.19 -13.40
C ALA A 78 5.99 -9.52 -14.78
N LYS A 79 5.34 -10.13 -15.79
CA LYS A 79 5.24 -9.55 -17.15
C LYS A 79 4.34 -8.31 -17.20
N LYS A 80 3.39 -8.20 -16.28
CA LYS A 80 2.46 -7.07 -16.14
C LYS A 80 2.21 -6.81 -14.65
N PRO A 81 1.84 -5.58 -14.26
CA PRO A 81 1.42 -5.30 -12.90
C PRO A 81 0.20 -6.14 -12.52
N ASN A 82 0.13 -6.55 -11.27
CA ASN A 82 -1.07 -7.15 -10.69
C ASN A 82 -1.89 -6.04 -10.04
N GLN A 83 -3.11 -5.87 -10.52
CA GLN A 83 -3.98 -4.80 -10.09
C GLN A 83 -4.92 -5.29 -8.99
N LEU A 84 -4.85 -4.62 -7.84
CA LEU A 84 -5.77 -4.77 -6.73
C LEU A 84 -6.75 -3.61 -6.80
N THR A 85 -8.03 -3.91 -6.81
CA THR A 85 -9.10 -2.90 -6.77
C THR A 85 -10.12 -3.31 -5.75
N SER A 86 -10.31 -2.49 -4.72
CA SER A 86 -11.22 -2.75 -3.61
C SER A 86 -12.18 -1.59 -3.37
N LYS A 87 -13.31 -1.89 -2.73
CA LYS A 87 -14.28 -0.91 -2.24
C LYS A 87 -14.64 -1.31 -0.81
N HIS A 88 -13.87 -0.82 0.15
CA HIS A 88 -14.01 -1.14 1.57
C HIS A 88 -13.82 -2.63 1.91
N GLN A 89 -12.95 -3.33 1.17
CA GLN A 89 -12.59 -4.72 1.44
C GLN A 89 -11.07 -4.90 1.45
N HIS A 90 -10.57 -5.99 2.04
CA HIS A 90 -9.15 -6.28 2.02
C HIS A 90 -8.77 -7.15 0.83
N LYS A 91 -8.03 -6.58 -0.11
CA LYS A 91 -7.40 -7.34 -1.20
C LYS A 91 -5.89 -7.30 -1.04
N GLY A 92 -5.34 -8.41 -0.55
CA GLY A 92 -3.92 -8.57 -0.25
C GLY A 92 -3.16 -9.38 -1.30
N ILE A 93 -1.90 -9.01 -1.54
CA ILE A 93 -0.90 -9.88 -2.17
C ILE A 93 0.37 -9.93 -1.35
N GLY A 94 1.02 -11.08 -1.36
CA GLY A 94 2.40 -11.26 -0.93
C GLY A 94 3.32 -11.44 -2.13
N VAL A 95 4.56 -10.96 -2.03
CA VAL A 95 5.62 -11.17 -2.99
C VAL A 95 6.80 -11.83 -2.29
N VAL A 96 7.08 -13.07 -2.67
CA VAL A 96 8.22 -13.86 -2.17
C VAL A 96 9.07 -14.26 -3.35
N ASN A 97 10.37 -13.98 -3.30
CA ASN A 97 11.31 -14.26 -4.40
C ASN A 97 10.84 -13.72 -5.76
N GLY A 98 10.18 -12.55 -5.76
CA GLY A 98 9.61 -11.89 -6.94
C GLY A 98 8.30 -12.49 -7.46
N ILE A 99 7.80 -13.56 -6.83
CA ILE A 99 6.56 -14.25 -7.21
C ILE A 99 5.40 -13.70 -6.39
N GLN A 100 4.36 -13.26 -7.08
CA GLN A 100 3.16 -12.73 -6.46
C GLN A 100 2.17 -13.85 -6.11
N ARG A 101 1.56 -13.77 -4.92
CA ARG A 101 0.55 -14.69 -4.40
C ARG A 101 -0.57 -13.92 -3.73
N LYS A 102 -1.82 -14.38 -3.84
CA LYS A 102 -2.92 -13.83 -3.07
C LYS A 102 -2.62 -14.01 -1.58
N ALA A 103 -2.91 -12.98 -0.79
CA ALA A 103 -2.73 -13.00 0.65
C ALA A 103 -4.02 -12.56 1.34
N LYS A 104 -4.23 -13.10 2.55
CA LYS A 104 -5.32 -12.63 3.43
C LYS A 104 -4.95 -11.27 4.03
N LEU A 105 -5.90 -10.66 4.72
CA LEU A 105 -5.59 -9.54 5.61
C LEU A 105 -4.50 -9.99 6.60
N LYS A 106 -3.36 -9.31 6.60
CA LYS A 106 -2.25 -9.61 7.50
C LYS A 106 -2.39 -8.85 8.81
N ASP A 107 -2.86 -7.60 8.73
CA ASP A 107 -2.77 -6.67 9.83
C ASP A 107 -3.80 -5.55 9.69
N HIS A 108 -4.10 -4.93 10.83
CA HIS A 108 -5.06 -3.88 11.18
C HIS A 108 -6.43 -4.32 11.70
N THR A 109 -6.97 -3.53 12.63
CA THR A 109 -8.36 -3.63 13.11
C THR A 109 -9.20 -2.47 12.59
N ASP A 110 -10.51 -2.65 12.58
CA ASP A 110 -11.48 -1.62 12.18
C ASP A 110 -11.32 -0.33 13.01
N GLU A 111 -11.00 -0.43 14.30
CA GLU A 111 -10.74 0.74 15.16
C GLU A 111 -9.50 1.50 14.71
N GLN A 112 -8.45 0.80 14.28
CA GLN A 112 -7.24 1.44 13.78
C GLN A 112 -7.51 2.13 12.43
N VAL A 113 -8.36 1.54 11.58
CA VAL A 113 -8.82 2.17 10.32
C VAL A 113 -9.57 3.45 10.64
N ALA A 114 -10.55 3.38 11.54
CA ALA A 114 -11.35 4.53 11.96
C ALA A 114 -10.49 5.66 12.55
N ARG A 115 -9.51 5.31 13.40
CA ARG A 115 -8.55 6.28 13.94
C ARG A 115 -7.79 6.99 12.82
N LEU A 116 -7.25 6.26 11.84
CA LEU A 116 -6.51 6.88 10.74
C LEU A 116 -7.40 7.77 9.87
N LEU A 117 -8.63 7.34 9.60
CA LEU A 117 -9.61 8.14 8.86
C LEU A 117 -9.91 9.47 9.55
N SER A 118 -9.98 9.48 10.89
CA SER A 118 -10.20 10.74 11.65
C SER A 118 -9.05 11.75 11.55
N LEU A 119 -7.85 11.32 11.14
CA LEU A 119 -6.69 12.19 10.99
C LEU A 119 -6.62 12.85 9.61
N VAL A 120 -7.47 12.43 8.66
CA VAL A 120 -7.48 12.96 7.29
C VAL A 120 -8.72 13.82 7.07
N PRO A 121 -8.56 15.08 6.62
CA PRO A 121 -9.70 15.94 6.27
C PRO A 121 -10.60 15.26 5.24
N GLY A 122 -11.89 15.10 5.55
CA GLY A 122 -12.86 14.38 4.71
C GLY A 122 -12.84 12.85 4.82
N GLY A 123 -12.04 12.29 5.73
CA GLY A 123 -11.96 10.84 5.95
C GLY A 123 -13.17 10.23 6.67
N THR A 124 -13.97 11.03 7.36
CA THR A 124 -15.15 10.58 8.14
C THR A 124 -16.41 10.39 7.31
N ASP A 125 -16.43 10.84 6.04
CA ASP A 125 -17.65 10.82 5.21
C ASP A 125 -17.92 9.47 4.53
N LYS A 126 -16.98 8.52 4.63
CA LYS A 126 -17.19 7.16 4.15
C LYS A 126 -17.61 6.27 5.31
N LYS A 127 -18.93 6.07 5.46
CA LYS A 127 -19.47 5.05 6.36
C LYS A 127 -18.84 3.69 6.03
N MET A 128 -18.29 3.05 7.05
CA MET A 128 -17.97 1.63 7.02
C MET A 128 -19.30 0.87 7.15
N GLU A 129 -19.94 0.59 6.04
CA GLU A 129 -21.11 -0.31 5.93
C GLU A 129 -20.70 -1.63 5.27
#